data_AF-A0A257MCH0-F1
#
_entry.id   AF-A0A257MCH0-F1
#
_cell.length_a   1.000
_cell.length_b   1.000
_cell.length_c   1.000
_cell.angle_alpha   90.00
_cell.angle_beta   90.00
_cell.angle_gamma   90.00
#
_symmetry.space_group_name_H-M   'P 1'
#
loop_
_entity.id
_entity.type
_entity.pdbx_description
1 polymer ?
#
loop_
_entity_poly.entity_id
_entity_poly.type
_entity_poly.pdbx_seq_one_letter_code
_entity_poly.pdbx_strand_id
1 'polypeptide(L)'
;MGVDLGDLLERKRIEIKDLSGRWVAVDAFNTLYQFLSIIRQKDGTPLMDRQGRITSHLSGLLYRTANLLEAGVKLAFVFDGEPPTFKEDTLRRIRWRRDRRAGIRHRPPGRRPRPKVVRVSSMPRPPPASTLISWRTERG
;
A
#
# COMPACT_ATOMS: atom_id res chain seq x y z
N MET A 1 -5.78 6.30 -2.02
CA MET A 1 -4.59 7.02 -2.53
C MET A 1 -3.86 6.03 -3.44
N GLY A 2 -3.72 6.30 -4.73
CA GLY A 2 -3.14 5.36 -5.68
C GLY A 2 -2.74 6.06 -6.98
N VAL A 3 -2.28 5.29 -7.96
CA VAL A 3 -2.02 5.78 -9.32
C VAL A 3 -3.36 5.84 -10.06
N ASP A 4 -3.61 6.93 -10.76
CA ASP A 4 -4.81 7.06 -11.59
C ASP A 4 -4.62 6.31 -12.92
N LEU A 5 -5.14 5.09 -12.95
CA LEU A 5 -5.14 4.21 -14.12
C LEU A 5 -6.57 3.88 -14.55
N GLY A 6 -7.56 4.69 -14.11
CA GLY A 6 -8.97 4.35 -14.22
C GLY A 6 -9.44 4.18 -15.65
N ASP A 7 -9.05 5.11 -16.51
CA ASP A 7 -9.52 5.18 -17.90
C ASP A 7 -8.76 4.25 -18.85
N LEU A 8 -7.65 3.67 -18.38
CA LEU A 8 -6.78 2.79 -19.16
C LEU A 8 -7.12 1.30 -18.99
N LEU A 9 -8.00 0.95 -18.04
CA LEU A 9 -8.28 -0.43 -17.67
C LEU A 9 -9.77 -0.74 -17.83
N GLU A 10 -10.08 -1.82 -18.55
CA GLU A 10 -11.43 -2.38 -18.56
C GLU A 10 -11.72 -3.07 -17.22
N ARG A 11 -12.80 -2.65 -16.56
CA ARG A 11 -13.21 -3.19 -15.25
C ARG A 11 -14.47 -4.05 -15.42
N LYS A 12 -14.42 -5.29 -14.93
CA LYS A 12 -15.60 -6.13 -14.83
C LYS A 12 -16.25 -5.96 -13.46
N ARG A 13 -17.54 -5.62 -13.44
CA ARG A 13 -18.33 -5.63 -12.20
C ARG A 13 -18.60 -7.07 -11.78
N ILE A 14 -18.33 -7.37 -10.52
CA ILE A 14 -18.61 -8.66 -9.88
C ILE A 14 -19.35 -8.41 -8.57
N GLU A 15 -20.13 -9.38 -8.14
CA GLU A 15 -20.80 -9.37 -6.85
C GLU A 15 -19.93 -10.07 -5.79
N ILE A 16 -20.12 -9.75 -4.51
CA ILE A 16 -19.33 -10.36 -3.42
C ILE A 16 -19.50 -11.88 -3.40
N LYS A 17 -20.70 -12.37 -3.76
CA LYS A 17 -21.02 -13.81 -3.84
C LYS A 17 -20.13 -14.55 -4.83
N ASP A 18 -19.66 -13.87 -5.89
CA ASP A 18 -18.78 -14.46 -6.91
C ASP A 18 -17.37 -14.80 -6.34
N LEU A 19 -17.04 -14.24 -5.17
CA LEU A 19 -15.77 -14.45 -4.47
C LEU A 19 -15.85 -15.58 -3.42
N SER A 20 -17.01 -16.21 -3.25
CA SER A 20 -17.18 -17.28 -2.26
C SER A 20 -16.21 -18.44 -2.51
N GLY A 21 -15.58 -18.94 -1.45
CA GLY A 21 -14.56 -20.00 -1.48
C GLY A 21 -13.17 -19.54 -1.94
N ARG A 22 -13.03 -18.32 -2.48
CA ARG A 22 -11.75 -17.79 -2.98
C ARG A 22 -10.95 -17.09 -1.90
N TRP A 23 -9.62 -17.14 -2.04
CA TRP A 23 -8.70 -16.33 -1.26
C TRP A 23 -8.56 -14.93 -1.86
N VAL A 24 -8.71 -13.90 -1.03
CA VAL A 24 -8.52 -12.50 -1.40
C VAL A 24 -7.44 -11.91 -0.48
N ALA A 25 -6.35 -11.45 -1.11
CA ALA A 25 -5.31 -10.69 -0.43
C ALA A 25 -5.74 -9.22 -0.34
N VAL A 26 -5.83 -8.70 0.89
CA VAL A 26 -6.25 -7.33 1.17
C VAL A 26 -5.05 -6.52 1.64
N ASP A 27 -4.75 -5.42 0.95
CA ASP A 27 -3.80 -4.42 1.43
C ASP A 27 -4.34 -3.78 2.72
N ALA A 28 -3.70 -4.10 3.85
CA ALA A 28 -4.15 -3.69 5.16
C ALA A 28 -4.00 -2.17 5.35
N PHE A 29 -2.89 -1.58 4.91
CA PHE A 29 -2.65 -0.15 5.08
C PHE A 29 -3.70 0.66 4.34
N ASN A 30 -3.92 0.38 3.07
CA ASN A 30 -4.92 1.09 2.27
C ASN A 30 -6.33 0.91 2.86
N THR A 31 -6.66 -0.30 3.31
CA THR A 31 -7.97 -0.61 3.93
C THR A 31 -8.17 0.16 5.23
N LEU A 32 -7.18 0.20 6.13
CA LEU A 32 -7.26 0.95 7.38
C LEU A 32 -7.43 2.45 7.14
N TYR A 33 -6.72 3.03 6.16
CA TYR A 33 -6.92 4.43 5.79
C TYR A 33 -8.32 4.70 5.26
N GLN A 34 -8.90 3.80 4.46
CA GLN A 34 -10.28 3.94 3.99
C GLN A 34 -11.26 3.98 5.16
N PHE A 35 -11.11 3.09 6.15
CA PHE A 35 -11.95 3.11 7.34
C PHE A 35 -11.83 4.41 8.13
N LEU A 36 -10.62 4.92 8.33
CA LEU A 36 -10.39 6.22 8.98
C LEU A 36 -11.00 7.39 8.20
N SER A 37 -11.12 7.29 6.88
CA SER A 37 -11.73 8.35 6.06
C SER A 37 -13.26 8.28 6.05
N ILE A 38 -13.84 7.09 5.97
CA ILE A 38 -15.28 6.89 5.71
C ILE A 38 -16.06 6.75 7.00
N ILE A 39 -15.52 6.02 7.99
CA ILE A 39 -16.24 5.70 9.23
C ILE A 39 -16.04 6.86 10.21
N ARG A 40 -17.00 7.79 10.19
CA ARG A 40 -17.04 9.01 10.98
C ARG A 40 -18.43 9.20 11.58
N GLN A 41 -18.50 9.98 12.65
CA GLN A 41 -19.74 10.49 13.21
C GLN A 41 -20.38 11.51 12.25
N LYS A 42 -21.63 11.90 12.53
CA LYS A 42 -22.38 12.84 11.66
C LYS A 42 -21.72 14.20 11.51
N ASP A 43 -20.97 14.62 12.53
CA ASP A 43 -20.17 15.85 12.56
C ASP A 43 -18.82 15.72 11.83
N GLY A 44 -18.50 14.53 11.29
CA GLY A 44 -17.25 14.24 10.59
C GLY A 44 -16.10 13.85 11.52
N THR A 45 -16.28 13.79 12.83
CA THR A 45 -15.24 13.30 13.75
C THR A 45 -15.08 11.78 13.62
N PRO A 46 -13.85 11.23 13.73
CA PRO A 46 -13.66 9.78 13.76
C PRO A 46 -14.37 9.15 14.96
N LEU A 47 -14.75 7.88 14.88
CA LEU A 47 -15.20 7.13 16.05
C LEU A 47 -14.06 7.04 17.06
N MET A 48 -14.41 7.24 18.33
CA MET A 48 -13.47 7.20 19.45
C MET A 48 -14.03 6.39 20.62
N ASP A 49 -13.15 5.88 21.47
CA ASP A 49 -13.52 5.29 22.76
C ASP A 49 -13.65 6.36 23.86
N ARG A 50 -13.93 5.91 25.09
CA ARG A 50 -14.07 6.79 26.27
C ARG A 50 -12.77 7.52 26.63
N GLN A 51 -11.63 7.04 26.16
CA GLN A 51 -10.31 7.64 26.36
C GLN A 51 -9.90 8.56 25.20
N GLY A 52 -10.77 8.78 24.21
CA GLY A 52 -10.49 9.59 23.03
C GLY A 52 -9.58 8.92 21.99
N ARG A 53 -9.34 7.61 22.08
CA ARG A 53 -8.55 6.87 21.09
C ARG A 53 -9.43 6.55 19.87
N ILE A 54 -8.89 6.73 18.66
CA ILE A 54 -9.64 6.48 17.43
C ILE A 54 -9.91 4.98 17.25
N THR A 55 -11.16 4.60 17.03
CA THR A 55 -11.63 3.21 16.88
C THR A 55 -12.27 2.92 15.52
N SER A 56 -12.42 3.93 14.64
CA SER A 56 -13.03 3.78 13.30
C SER A 56 -12.46 2.60 12.49
N HIS A 57 -11.15 2.41 12.55
CA HIS A 57 -10.47 1.34 11.81
C HIS A 57 -10.76 -0.06 12.37
N LEU A 58 -10.93 -0.20 13.69
CA LEU A 58 -11.29 -1.47 14.32
C LEU A 58 -12.73 -1.87 13.98
N SER A 59 -13.65 -0.91 14.06
CA SER A 59 -15.05 -1.11 13.65
C SER A 59 -15.13 -1.53 12.18
N GLY A 60 -14.45 -0.80 11.29
CA GLY A 60 -14.40 -1.14 9.87
C GLY A 60 -13.82 -2.52 9.61
N LEU A 61 -12.73 -2.88 10.28
CA LEU A 61 -12.10 -4.19 10.15
C LEU A 61 -13.05 -5.29 10.60
N LEU A 62 -13.69 -5.15 11.77
CA LEU A 62 -14.61 -6.13 12.32
C LEU A 62 -15.79 -6.37 11.37
N TYR A 63 -16.55 -5.32 11.04
CA TYR A 63 -17.78 -5.49 10.26
C TYR A 63 -17.51 -5.87 8.81
N ARG A 64 -16.50 -5.29 8.15
CA ARG A 64 -16.18 -5.68 6.76
C ARG A 64 -15.68 -7.12 6.69
N THR A 65 -14.85 -7.54 7.64
CA THR A 65 -14.33 -8.91 7.68
C THR A 65 -15.45 -9.90 7.94
N ALA A 66 -16.32 -9.63 8.92
CA ALA A 66 -17.48 -10.48 9.20
C ALA A 66 -18.36 -10.68 7.97
N ASN A 67 -18.73 -9.60 7.28
CA ASN A 67 -19.58 -9.68 6.07
C ASN A 67 -18.94 -10.48 4.93
N LEU A 68 -17.62 -10.36 4.76
CA LEU A 68 -16.89 -11.11 3.72
C LEU A 68 -16.74 -12.59 4.08
N LEU A 69 -16.49 -12.90 5.35
CA LEU A 69 -16.43 -14.27 5.86
C LEU A 69 -17.81 -14.94 5.76
N GLU A 70 -18.89 -14.22 6.08
CA GLU A 70 -20.27 -14.71 5.94
C GLU A 70 -20.62 -15.02 4.48
N ALA A 71 -20.10 -14.22 3.54
CA ALA A 71 -20.21 -14.52 2.11
C ALA A 71 -19.30 -15.69 1.64
N GLY A 72 -18.53 -16.30 2.54
CA GLY A 72 -17.62 -17.42 2.27
C GLY A 72 -16.27 -17.03 1.66
N VAL A 73 -15.90 -15.75 1.69
CA VAL A 73 -14.62 -15.26 1.19
C VAL A 73 -13.51 -15.57 2.20
N LYS A 74 -12.38 -16.10 1.75
CA LYS A 74 -11.19 -16.32 2.60
C LYS A 74 -10.27 -15.11 2.49
N LEU A 75 -9.86 -14.53 3.61
CA LEU A 75 -9.11 -13.28 3.62
C LEU A 75 -7.68 -13.46 4.12
N ALA A 76 -6.74 -12.80 3.44
CA ALA A 76 -5.37 -12.64 3.89
C ALA A 76 -5.02 -11.15 3.94
N PHE A 77 -4.80 -10.60 5.13
CA PHE A 77 -4.38 -9.21 5.28
C PHE A 77 -2.87 -9.09 5.10
N VAL A 78 -2.46 -8.29 4.13
CA VAL A 78 -1.06 -8.02 3.81
C VAL A 78 -0.70 -6.66 4.39
N PHE A 79 0.24 -6.67 5.33
CA PHE A 79 0.81 -5.47 5.91
C PHE A 79 2.17 -5.20 5.25
N ASP A 80 2.43 -3.93 4.93
CA ASP A 80 3.74 -3.51 4.48
C ASP A 80 4.78 -3.76 5.57
N GLY A 81 5.95 -4.26 5.16
CA GLY A 81 7.13 -4.34 6.00
C GLY A 81 7.92 -3.04 5.99
N GLU A 82 9.24 -3.15 6.15
CA GLU A 82 10.11 -1.99 6.15
C GLU A 82 10.14 -1.30 4.77
N PRO A 83 9.89 0.03 4.71
CA PRO A 83 9.90 0.74 3.44
C PRO A 83 11.31 0.83 2.85
N PRO A 84 11.51 0.64 1.53
CA PRO A 84 12.83 0.74 0.90
C PRO A 84 13.39 2.17 1.02
N THR A 85 14.73 2.27 1.10
CA THR A 85 15.49 3.51 1.38
C THR A 85 15.16 4.68 0.45
N PHE A 86 14.79 4.43 -0.82
CA PHE A 86 14.41 5.51 -1.74
C PHE A 86 13.03 6.14 -1.45
N LYS A 87 12.19 5.54 -0.60
CA LYS A 87 10.90 6.11 -0.16
C LYS A 87 11.01 7.09 1.01
N GLU A 88 12.20 7.26 1.60
CA GLU A 88 12.43 8.13 2.77
C GLU A 88 11.97 9.59 2.56
N ASP A 89 12.22 10.16 1.39
CA ASP A 89 11.84 11.55 1.09
C ASP A 89 10.31 11.71 1.02
N THR A 90 9.62 10.70 0.50
CA THR A 90 8.16 10.66 0.46
C THR A 90 7.58 10.56 1.87
N LEU A 91 8.18 9.71 2.72
CA LEU A 91 7.78 9.58 4.13
C LEU A 91 8.02 10.89 4.91
N ARG A 92 9.16 11.56 4.69
CA ARG A 92 9.44 12.88 5.27
C ARG A 92 8.43 13.94 4.84
N ARG A 93 8.03 13.95 3.57
CA ARG A 93 6.98 14.85 3.07
C ARG A 93 5.61 14.57 3.67
N ILE A 94 5.24 13.29 3.82
CA ILE A 94 3.97 12.91 4.46
C ILE A 94 3.96 13.36 5.92
N ARG A 95 5.07 13.15 6.65
CA ARG A 95 5.22 13.58 8.04
C ARG A 95 5.11 15.10 8.18
N TRP A 96 5.85 15.84 7.37
CA TRP A 96 5.77 17.30 7.32
C TRP A 96 4.34 17.81 7.04
N ARG A 97 3.59 17.16 6.14
CA ARG A 97 2.19 17.52 5.87
C ARG A 97 1.27 17.26 7.08
N ARG A 98 1.52 16.20 7.86
CA ARG A 98 0.78 15.92 9.09
C ARG A 98 1.10 16.95 10.16
N ASP A 99 2.37 17.24 10.38
CA ASP A 99 2.84 18.20 11.40
C ASP A 99 2.31 19.61 11.11
N ARG A 100 2.33 20.02 9.84
CA ARG A 100 1.73 21.30 9.41
C ARG A 100 0.23 21.37 9.70
N ARG A 101 -0.51 20.27 9.51
CA ARG A 101 -1.94 20.19 9.84
C ARG A 101 -2.19 20.21 11.35
N ALA A 102 -1.24 19.73 12.14
CA ALA A 102 -1.26 19.79 13.59
C ALA A 102 -0.74 21.13 14.17
N GLY A 103 -0.40 22.11 13.32
CA GLY A 103 0.10 23.43 13.75
C GLY A 103 1.58 23.47 14.16
N ILE A 104 2.33 22.39 13.96
CA ILE A 104 3.74 22.29 14.33
C ILE A 104 4.60 22.89 13.20
N ARG A 105 5.41 23.92 13.49
CA ARG A 105 6.30 24.57 12.51
C ARG A 105 7.54 23.70 12.22
N HIS A 106 7.59 23.09 11.04
CA HIS A 106 8.78 22.41 10.52
C HIS A 106 9.27 23.01 9.19
N ARG A 107 10.61 23.07 9.02
CA ARG A 107 11.26 23.45 7.76
C ARG A 107 10.88 22.44 6.65
N PRO A 108 10.51 22.89 5.43
CA PRO A 108 10.13 21.97 4.36
C PRO A 108 11.30 21.05 3.96
N PRO A 109 11.03 19.77 3.65
CA PRO A 109 12.09 18.85 3.24
C PRO A 109 12.68 19.25 1.88
N GLY A 110 14.01 19.34 1.81
CA GLY A 110 14.75 19.58 0.57
C GLY A 110 14.55 18.46 -0.45
N ARG A 111 14.65 18.76 -1.76
CA ARG A 111 14.62 17.76 -2.83
C ARG A 111 15.98 17.05 -2.90
N ARG A 112 16.04 15.72 -2.78
CA ARG A 112 17.23 14.96 -3.22
C ARG A 112 17.40 15.10 -4.74
N PRO A 113 18.65 15.09 -5.25
CA PRO A 113 18.92 15.06 -6.68
C PRO A 113 18.32 13.78 -7.30
N ARG A 114 17.79 13.89 -8.52
CA ARG A 114 17.18 12.74 -9.22
C ARG A 114 18.23 11.64 -9.40
N PRO A 115 17.90 10.36 -9.17
CA PRO A 115 18.82 9.27 -9.53
C PRO A 115 19.10 9.35 -11.04
N LYS A 116 20.36 9.24 -11.43
CA LYS A 116 20.76 9.21 -12.84
C LYS A 116 20.07 8.03 -13.50
N VAL A 117 19.16 8.29 -14.45
CA VAL A 117 18.58 7.25 -15.30
C VAL A 117 19.71 6.76 -16.20
N VAL A 118 20.25 5.57 -15.91
CA VAL A 118 21.22 4.91 -16.79
C VAL A 118 20.44 4.45 -18.02
N ARG A 119 20.78 5.01 -19.19
CA ARG A 119 20.20 4.56 -20.47
C ARG A 119 20.58 3.08 -20.67
N VAL A 120 19.57 2.24 -20.89
CA VAL A 120 19.76 0.79 -21.17
C VAL A 120 20.64 0.56 -22.40
N SER A 121 20.81 1.55 -23.27
CA SER A 121 21.70 1.50 -24.44
C SER A 121 23.20 1.38 -24.11
N SER A 122 23.61 1.50 -22.84
CA SER A 122 25.00 1.33 -22.41
C SER A 122 25.27 0.05 -21.60
N MET A 123 24.30 -0.88 -21.52
CA MET A 123 24.56 -2.19 -20.91
C MET A 123 25.21 -3.14 -21.94
N PRO A 124 26.31 -3.83 -21.59
CA PRO A 124 26.83 -4.89 -22.44
C PRO A 124 25.75 -5.97 -22.60
N ARG A 125 25.56 -6.46 -23.84
CA ARG A 125 24.59 -7.52 -24.13
C ARG A 125 24.91 -8.75 -23.26
N PRO A 126 23.91 -9.41 -22.66
CA PRO A 126 24.15 -10.64 -21.93
C PRO A 126 24.79 -11.68 -22.86
N PRO A 127 25.72 -12.52 -22.37
CA PRO A 127 26.32 -13.58 -23.17
C PRO A 127 25.24 -14.57 -23.63
N PRO A 128 25.44 -15.23 -24.78
CA PRO A 128 24.50 -16.23 -25.29
C PRO A 128 24.32 -17.38 -24.28
N ALA A 129 23.13 -17.98 -24.26
CA ALA A 129 22.72 -18.99 -23.28
C ALA A 129 23.66 -20.22 -23.22
N SER A 130 24.45 -20.46 -24.26
CA SER A 130 25.47 -21.53 -24.30
C SER A 130 26.62 -21.32 -23.32
N THR A 131 26.86 -20.09 -22.85
CA THR A 131 27.97 -19.78 -21.92
C THR A 131 27.58 -19.93 -20.45
N LEU A 132 26.29 -20.08 -20.13
CA LEU A 132 25.77 -20.16 -18.74
C LEU A 132 25.87 -21.56 -18.11
N ILE A 133 26.13 -22.60 -18.90
CA ILE A 133 26.18 -23.99 -18.41
C ILE A 133 27.52 -24.33 -17.74
N SER A 134 28.59 -23.57 -18.01
CA SER A 134 29.94 -23.87 -17.48
C SER A 134 30.21 -23.33 -16.06
N TRP A 135 29.37 -22.43 -15.52
CA TRP A 135 29.66 -21.72 -14.25
C TRP A 135 29.09 -22.40 -12.99
N ARG A 136 28.46 -23.58 -13.12
CA ARG A 136 27.81 -24.27 -12.00
C ARG A 136 28.59 -25.47 -11.44
N THR A 137 29.73 -25.83 -12.01
CA THR A 137 30.46 -27.06 -11.64
C THR A 137 31.80 -26.85 -10.93
N GLU A 138 32.25 -25.62 -10.67
CA GLU A 138 33.57 -25.35 -10.06
C GLU A 138 33.53 -24.68 -8.67
N ARG A 139 32.43 -24.82 -7.93
CA ARG A 139 32.42 -24.54 -6.48
C ARG A 139 31.79 -25.69 -5.72
N GLY A 140 32.53 -26.80 -5.68
CA GLY A 140 32.47 -27.84 -4.66
C GLY A 140 33.73 -27.75 -3.81
#